data_AF-A6E9W7-F1
#
_entry.id   AF-A6E9W7-F1
#
_cell.length_a   1.000
_cell.length_b   1.000
_cell.length_c   1.000
_cell.angle_alpha   90.00
_cell.angle_beta   90.00
_cell.angle_gamma   90.00
#
_symmetry.space_group_name_H-M   'P 1'
#
loop_
_entity.id
_entity.type
_entity.pdbx_description
1 polymer ?
#
loop_
_entity_poly.entity_id
_entity_poly.type
_entity_poly.pdbx_seq_one_letter_code
_entity_poly.pdbx_strand_id
1 'polypeptide(L)'
;MKLNPFLVIKLVLAIFIMAGLGLTVFLVMQDVKIVGAYLVSGLFILVPGMILYGLTFGFRNSEKTTRKQAEKQESVTFDPKGISYELPLFDTTLYIDWTNIEAVLYTNYQSDDNAEIIFHLIQPPRQTMAENPWFLNRIFPLRFSYRKEITIADDCKNFGQIPAMLEKYLVHVEPIDLTEDYKRGTLLSSKTAIKNDRIRTEQHWQPNHNYEREKVIYDKYGRTFQQIKQKGNV
;
A
#
# COMPACT_ATOMS: atom_id res chain seq x y z
N MET A 1 -37.98 -7.79 -9.97
CA MET A 1 -36.71 -8.53 -10.15
C MET A 1 -35.55 -7.56 -9.90
N LYS A 2 -34.62 -7.87 -9.01
CA LYS A 2 -33.39 -7.07 -8.83
C LYS A 2 -32.44 -7.43 -9.97
N LEU A 3 -32.23 -6.52 -10.93
CA LEU A 3 -31.25 -6.70 -12.00
C LEU A 3 -29.85 -6.77 -11.39
N ASN A 4 -29.06 -7.78 -11.80
CA ASN A 4 -27.67 -7.88 -11.37
C ASN A 4 -26.86 -6.77 -12.09
N PRO A 5 -26.28 -5.80 -11.37
CA PRO A 5 -25.58 -4.67 -11.99
C PRO A 5 -24.41 -5.10 -12.89
N PHE A 6 -23.73 -6.21 -12.56
CA PHE A 6 -22.66 -6.75 -13.41
C PHE A 6 -23.16 -7.27 -14.75
N LEU A 7 -24.38 -7.81 -14.78
CA LEU A 7 -24.98 -8.32 -16.02
C LEU A 7 -25.39 -7.16 -16.92
N VAL A 8 -25.90 -6.07 -16.35
CA VAL A 8 -26.21 -4.83 -17.06
C VAL A 8 -24.95 -4.21 -17.67
N ILE A 9 -23.86 -4.11 -16.92
CA ILE A 9 -22.58 -3.57 -17.41
C ILE A 9 -22.05 -4.41 -18.58
N LYS A 10 -22.06 -5.75 -18.47
CA LYS A 10 -21.62 -6.65 -19.56
C LYS A 10 -22.46 -6.47 -20.83
N LEU A 11 -23.78 -6.31 -20.68
CA LEU A 11 -24.69 -6.07 -21.80
C LEU A 11 -24.37 -4.74 -22.50
N VAL A 12 -24.16 -3.67 -21.74
CA VAL A 12 -23.80 -2.35 -22.28
C VAL A 12 -22.48 -2.43 -23.05
N LEU A 13 -21.44 -3.06 -22.48
CA LEU A 13 -20.15 -3.25 -23.16
C LEU A 13 -20.30 -4.05 -24.46
N ALA A 14 -21.12 -5.11 -24.48
CA ALA A 14 -21.40 -5.88 -25.69
C ALA A 14 -22.08 -5.03 -26.78
N ILE A 15 -22.99 -4.13 -26.41
CA ILE A 15 -23.63 -3.20 -27.36
C ILE A 15 -22.60 -2.26 -27.99
N PHE A 16 -21.67 -1.71 -27.21
CA PHE A 16 -20.60 -0.86 -27.74
C PHE A 16 -19.70 -1.62 -28.74
N ILE A 17 -19.36 -2.88 -28.45
CA ILE A 17 -18.59 -3.74 -29.37
C ILE A 17 -19.36 -3.96 -30.67
N MET A 18 -20.65 -4.28 -30.60
CA MET A 18 -21.50 -4.46 -31.78
C MET A 18 -21.64 -3.17 -32.59
N ALA A 19 -21.77 -2.02 -31.95
CA ALA A 19 -21.80 -0.72 -32.62
C ALA A 19 -20.47 -0.43 -33.33
N GLY A 20 -19.34 -0.72 -32.68
CA GLY A 20 -18.00 -0.61 -33.26
C GLY A 20 -17.83 -1.47 -34.51
N LEU A 21 -18.24 -2.75 -34.45
CA LEU A 21 -18.23 -3.67 -35.59
C LEU A 21 -19.14 -3.20 -36.73
N GLY A 22 -20.35 -2.74 -36.41
CA GLY A 22 -21.29 -2.18 -37.39
C GLY A 22 -20.72 -0.95 -38.10
N LEU A 23 -20.06 -0.06 -37.36
CA LEU A 23 -19.30 1.06 -37.91
C LEU A 23 -18.17 0.59 -38.83
N THR A 24 -17.39 -0.43 -38.44
CA THR A 24 -16.31 -0.96 -39.30
C THR A 24 -16.87 -1.45 -40.62
N VAL A 25 -17.94 -2.26 -40.59
CA VAL A 25 -18.58 -2.81 -41.78
C VAL A 25 -19.12 -1.69 -42.67
N PHE A 26 -19.79 -0.69 -42.09
CA PHE A 26 -20.30 0.47 -42.82
C PHE A 26 -19.20 1.25 -43.53
N LEU A 27 -18.09 1.53 -42.83
CA LEU A 27 -16.95 2.27 -43.40
C LEU A 27 -16.31 1.54 -44.59
N VAL A 28 -16.19 0.21 -44.49
CA VAL A 28 -15.68 -0.63 -45.59
C VAL A 28 -16.65 -0.64 -46.78
N MET A 29 -17.95 -0.78 -46.52
CA MET A 29 -18.96 -0.80 -47.59
C MET A 29 -19.06 0.53 -48.35
N GLN A 30 -18.77 1.65 -47.68
CA GLN A 30 -18.83 3.00 -48.27
C GLN A 30 -17.48 3.49 -48.81
N ASP A 31 -16.45 2.63 -48.86
CA ASP A 31 -15.07 2.98 -49.26
C ASP A 31 -14.56 4.27 -48.59
N VAL A 32 -14.84 4.42 -47.29
CA VAL A 32 -14.44 5.63 -46.56
C VAL A 32 -12.92 5.63 -46.42
N LYS A 33 -12.27 6.70 -46.90
CA LYS A 33 -10.80 6.86 -46.88
C LYS A 33 -10.28 7.62 -45.65
N ILE A 34 -11.17 7.96 -44.72
CA ILE A 34 -10.83 8.71 -43.51
C ILE A 34 -10.30 7.75 -42.45
N VAL A 35 -8.98 7.74 -42.25
CA VAL A 35 -8.29 6.89 -41.27
C VAL A 35 -8.83 7.06 -39.85
N GLY A 36 -9.20 8.29 -39.47
CA GLY A 36 -9.78 8.58 -38.15
C GLY A 36 -11.07 7.82 -37.85
N ALA A 37 -11.88 7.51 -38.87
CA ALA A 37 -13.12 6.77 -38.68
C ALA A 37 -12.86 5.30 -38.29
N TYR A 38 -11.83 4.68 -38.88
CA TYR A 38 -11.40 3.33 -38.51
C TYR A 38 -10.78 3.29 -37.11
N LEU A 39 -10.04 4.32 -36.71
CA LEU A 39 -9.51 4.42 -35.35
C LEU A 39 -10.63 4.51 -34.30
N VAL A 40 -11.64 5.33 -34.55
CA VAL A 40 -12.81 5.46 -33.65
C VAL A 40 -13.57 4.13 -33.58
N SER A 41 -13.84 3.50 -34.72
CA SER A 41 -14.48 2.20 -34.77
C SER A 41 -13.67 1.12 -34.01
N GLY A 42 -12.34 1.09 -34.19
CA GLY A 42 -11.44 0.20 -33.46
C GLY A 42 -11.45 0.44 -31.95
N LEU A 43 -11.49 1.70 -31.50
CA LEU A 43 -11.60 2.03 -30.06
C LEU A 43 -12.91 1.53 -29.44
N PHE A 44 -14.03 1.65 -30.16
CA PHE A 44 -15.34 1.13 -29.74
C PHE A 44 -15.38 -0.39 -29.62
N ILE A 45 -14.45 -1.10 -30.25
CA ILE A 45 -14.30 -2.56 -30.13
C ILE A 45 -13.29 -2.90 -29.02
N LEU A 46 -12.09 -2.31 -29.09
CA LEU A 46 -10.95 -2.69 -28.25
C LEU A 46 -11.14 -2.30 -26.79
N VAL A 47 -11.61 -1.08 -26.51
CA VAL A 47 -11.74 -0.61 -25.12
C VAL A 47 -12.84 -1.39 -24.37
N PRO A 48 -14.08 -1.50 -24.90
CA PRO A 48 -15.11 -2.29 -24.23
C PRO A 48 -14.79 -3.78 -24.22
N GLY A 49 -14.13 -4.31 -25.26
CA GLY A 49 -13.68 -5.69 -25.32
C GLY A 49 -12.64 -6.02 -24.24
N MET A 50 -11.67 -5.12 -24.02
CA MET A 50 -10.67 -5.27 -22.96
C MET A 50 -11.32 -5.24 -21.57
N ILE A 51 -12.25 -4.31 -21.33
CA ILE A 51 -12.99 -4.23 -20.06
C ILE A 51 -13.85 -5.48 -19.84
N LEU A 52 -14.56 -5.94 -20.88
CA LEU A 52 -15.39 -7.15 -20.83
C LEU A 52 -14.54 -8.37 -20.49
N TYR A 53 -13.39 -8.54 -21.16
CA TYR A 53 -12.43 -9.60 -20.89
C TYR A 53 -11.92 -9.55 -19.45
N GLY A 54 -11.54 -8.37 -18.95
CA GLY A 54 -11.13 -8.16 -17.56
C GLY A 54 -12.22 -8.54 -16.55
N LEU A 55 -13.48 -8.23 -16.84
CA LEU A 55 -14.62 -8.56 -15.98
C LEU A 55 -15.05 -10.04 -16.04
N THR A 56 -14.75 -10.77 -17.12
CA THR A 56 -15.15 -12.18 -17.27
C THR A 56 -14.04 -13.14 -16.86
N PHE A 57 -12.80 -12.86 -17.25
CA PHE A 57 -11.67 -13.78 -17.07
C PHE A 57 -10.66 -13.26 -16.04
N GLY A 58 -10.70 -11.97 -15.70
CA GLY A 58 -9.68 -11.33 -14.89
C GLY A 58 -8.40 -11.07 -15.68
N PHE A 59 -7.71 -9.97 -15.38
CA PHE A 59 -6.35 -9.79 -15.86
C PHE A 59 -5.42 -10.65 -15.02
N ARG A 60 -4.90 -11.72 -15.62
CA ARG A 60 -3.87 -12.54 -14.97
C ARG A 60 -2.57 -11.74 -14.97
N ASN A 61 -2.19 -11.21 -13.82
CA ASN A 61 -0.89 -10.56 -13.66
C ASN A 61 0.22 -11.56 -13.99
N SER A 62 1.15 -11.15 -14.86
CA SER A 62 2.31 -12.00 -15.17
C SER A 62 3.16 -12.15 -13.91
N GLU A 63 3.66 -13.35 -13.64
CA GLU A 63 4.64 -13.60 -12.58
C GLU A 63 5.86 -12.66 -12.67
N LYS A 64 6.24 -12.27 -13.90
CA LYS A 64 7.30 -11.27 -14.13
C LYS A 64 6.93 -9.91 -13.55
N THR A 65 5.67 -9.49 -13.68
CA THR A 65 5.19 -8.22 -13.14
C THR A 65 5.13 -8.28 -11.61
N THR A 66 4.64 -9.37 -11.04
CA THR A 66 4.59 -9.59 -9.59
C THR A 66 5.99 -9.62 -8.98
N ARG A 67 6.96 -10.31 -9.61
CA ARG A 67 8.37 -10.30 -9.17
C ARG A 67 8.96 -8.89 -9.21
N LYS A 68 8.75 -8.15 -10.29
CA LYS A 68 9.22 -6.76 -10.40
C LYS A 68 8.61 -5.83 -9.35
N GLN A 69 7.36 -6.09 -8.94
CA GLN A 69 6.73 -5.35 -7.85
C GLN A 69 7.35 -5.73 -6.50
N ALA A 70 7.58 -7.02 -6.24
CA ALA A 70 8.24 -7.49 -5.03
C ALA A 70 9.69 -6.98 -4.90
N GLU A 71 10.43 -6.86 -6.00
CA GLU A 71 11.77 -6.26 -6.05
C GLU A 71 11.77 -4.76 -5.73
N LYS A 72 10.63 -4.09 -5.90
CA LYS A 72 10.46 -2.66 -5.60
C LYS A 72 9.87 -2.41 -4.22
N GLN A 73 9.48 -3.46 -3.52
CA GLN A 73 8.92 -3.37 -2.18
C GLN A 73 10.00 -2.88 -1.21
N GLU A 74 9.65 -1.89 -0.41
CA GLU A 74 10.54 -1.37 0.63
C GLU A 74 10.83 -2.45 1.67
N SER A 75 11.99 -2.36 2.32
CA SER A 75 12.42 -3.37 3.26
C SER A 75 13.15 -2.78 4.46
N VAL A 76 12.97 -3.39 5.63
CA VAL A 76 13.76 -3.06 6.82
C VAL A 76 14.60 -4.26 7.24
N THR A 77 15.84 -3.97 7.62
CA THR A 77 16.75 -4.91 8.25
C THR A 77 17.36 -4.29 9.50
N PHE A 78 17.76 -5.14 10.44
CA PHE A 78 18.18 -4.73 11.77
C PHE A 78 19.53 -5.32 12.11
N ASP A 79 20.39 -4.50 12.69
CA ASP A 79 21.67 -4.92 13.24
C ASP A 79 21.85 -4.35 14.66
N PRO A 80 22.92 -4.74 15.39
CA PRO A 80 23.14 -4.23 16.74
C PRO A 80 23.38 -2.71 16.85
N LYS A 81 23.64 -2.02 15.74
CA LYS A 81 23.94 -0.58 15.68
C LYS A 81 22.73 0.25 15.26
N GLY A 82 21.83 -0.30 14.44
CA GLY A 82 20.67 0.42 13.95
C GLY A 82 19.73 -0.36 13.02
N ILE A 83 18.94 0.41 12.29
CA ILE A 83 17.96 -0.02 11.30
C ILE A 83 18.46 0.41 9.92
N SER A 84 18.49 -0.51 8.96
CA SER A 84 18.64 -0.17 7.54
C SER A 84 17.27 -0.25 6.86
N TYR A 85 16.82 0.87 6.33
CA TYR A 85 15.57 0.99 5.58
C TYR A 85 15.89 1.19 4.10
N GLU A 86 15.58 0.17 3.31
CA GLU A 86 15.81 0.12 1.88
C GLU A 86 14.61 0.71 1.14
N LEU A 87 14.90 1.67 0.27
CA LEU A 87 13.95 2.35 -0.61
C LEU A 87 14.33 2.06 -2.07
N PRO A 88 13.97 0.88 -2.63
CA PRO A 88 14.42 0.46 -3.95
C PRO A 88 13.99 1.39 -5.08
N LEU A 89 12.82 2.04 -4.94
CA LEU A 89 12.34 3.02 -5.92
C LEU A 89 13.30 4.21 -6.09
N PHE A 90 14.05 4.55 -5.05
CA PHE A 90 14.98 5.67 -5.01
C PHE A 90 16.46 5.24 -5.04
N ASP A 91 16.74 3.95 -5.23
CA ASP A 91 18.10 3.37 -5.14
C ASP A 91 18.85 3.82 -3.86
N THR A 92 18.13 3.95 -2.74
CA THR A 92 18.60 4.58 -1.52
C THR A 92 18.38 3.67 -0.32
N THR A 93 19.35 3.64 0.60
CA THR A 93 19.21 3.04 1.92
C THR A 93 19.39 4.13 2.98
N LEU A 94 18.44 4.22 3.90
CA LEU A 94 18.50 5.08 5.07
C LEU A 94 18.93 4.26 6.28
N TYR A 95 19.98 4.70 6.95
CA TYR A 95 20.48 4.06 8.15
C TYR A 95 20.14 4.90 9.39
N ILE A 96 19.41 4.28 10.32
CA ILE A 96 18.94 4.89 11.56
C ILE A 96 19.67 4.22 12.72
N ASP A 97 20.65 4.90 13.31
CA ASP A 97 21.32 4.44 14.53
C ASP A 97 20.33 4.38 15.71
N TRP A 98 20.37 3.31 16.51
CA TRP A 98 19.48 3.16 17.68
C TRP A 98 19.58 4.35 18.64
N THR A 99 20.78 4.86 18.85
CA THR A 99 21.06 6.01 19.73
C THR A 99 20.56 7.35 19.17
N ASN A 100 20.27 7.41 17.87
CA ASN A 100 19.78 8.60 17.19
C ASN A 100 18.24 8.71 17.25
N ILE A 101 17.54 7.66 17.68
CA ILE A 101 16.09 7.67 17.82
C ILE A 101 15.70 8.53 19.04
N GLU A 102 14.90 9.55 18.79
CA GLU A 102 14.36 10.44 19.82
C GLU A 102 13.00 9.94 20.32
N ALA A 103 12.13 9.54 19.39
CA ALA A 103 10.82 8.98 19.67
C ALA A 103 10.38 8.05 18.55
N VAL A 104 9.50 7.11 18.87
CA VAL A 104 8.84 6.23 17.90
C VAL A 104 7.35 6.25 18.18
N LEU A 105 6.56 6.51 17.15
CA LEU A 105 5.10 6.55 17.20
C LEU A 105 4.52 5.44 16.32
N TYR A 106 3.35 4.95 16.71
CA TYR A 106 2.53 4.06 15.91
C TYR A 106 1.21 4.74 15.57
N THR A 107 0.81 4.69 14.31
CA THR A 107 -0.46 5.23 13.83
C THR A 107 -1.20 4.17 13.02
N ASN A 108 -2.52 4.06 13.22
CA ASN A 108 -3.40 3.20 12.43
C ASN A 108 -4.67 3.96 12.10
N TYR A 109 -4.61 4.76 11.04
CA TYR A 109 -5.72 5.57 10.56
C TYR A 109 -6.57 4.83 9.53
N GLN A 110 -7.88 5.13 9.53
CA GLN A 110 -8.84 4.47 8.66
C GLN A 110 -8.84 5.01 7.22
N SER A 111 -8.34 6.23 6.99
CA SER A 111 -8.30 6.86 5.67
C SER A 111 -7.06 6.49 4.85
N ASP A 112 -5.99 6.07 5.52
CA ASP A 112 -4.66 5.98 4.92
C ASP A 112 -4.31 4.54 4.52
N ASP A 113 -5.27 3.61 4.66
CA ASP A 113 -5.24 2.18 4.34
C ASP A 113 -4.12 1.34 4.99
N ASN A 114 -3.11 1.98 5.58
CA ASN A 114 -1.92 1.34 6.13
C ASN A 114 -1.67 1.77 7.59
N ALA A 115 -1.21 0.84 8.42
CA ALA A 115 -0.59 1.18 9.69
C ALA A 115 0.84 1.69 9.46
N GLU A 116 1.30 2.61 10.29
CA GLU A 116 2.62 3.23 10.14
C GLU A 116 3.37 3.26 11.47
N ILE A 117 4.70 3.15 11.37
CA ILE A 117 5.64 3.42 12.45
C ILE A 117 6.46 4.63 12.05
N ILE A 118 6.41 5.68 12.86
CA ILE A 118 7.06 6.96 12.62
C ILE A 118 8.22 7.13 13.58
N PHE A 119 9.42 7.27 13.03
CA PHE A 119 10.66 7.50 13.77
C PHE A 119 11.01 8.98 13.76
N HIS A 120 11.02 9.61 14.94
CA HIS A 120 11.61 10.93 15.13
C HIS A 120 13.06 10.78 15.59
N LEU A 121 13.97 11.47 14.91
CA LEU A 121 15.42 11.34 15.06
C LEU A 121 16.03 12.64 15.57
N ILE A 122 17.11 12.53 16.34
CA ILE A 122 17.87 13.68 16.84
C ILE A 122 18.55 14.40 15.65
N GLN A 123 19.11 13.60 14.74
CA GLN A 123 19.77 14.02 13.50
C GLN A 123 19.22 13.23 12.29
N PRO A 124 19.29 13.77 11.07
CA PRO A 124 18.88 13.03 9.87
C PRO A 124 19.59 11.68 9.75
N PRO A 125 18.93 10.66 9.14
CA PRO A 125 19.54 9.34 8.99
C PRO A 125 20.71 9.40 8.01
N ARG A 126 21.64 8.46 8.16
CA ARG A 126 22.77 8.33 7.23
C ARG A 126 22.26 7.73 5.92
N GLN A 127 22.40 8.45 4.83
CA GLN A 127 21.90 8.04 3.51
C GLN A 127 23.03 7.44 2.67
N THR A 128 22.79 6.27 2.08
CA THR A 128 23.68 5.65 1.09
C THR A 128 22.90 5.41 -0.19
N MET A 129 23.46 5.80 -1.33
CA MET A 129 22.89 5.52 -2.66
C MET A 129 23.61 4.35 -3.31
N ALA A 130 22.92 3.60 -4.17
CA ALA A 130 23.54 2.58 -4.99
C ALA A 130 24.62 3.17 -5.92
N GLU A 131 25.61 2.36 -6.30
CA GLU A 131 26.76 2.81 -7.12
C GLU A 131 26.36 3.35 -8.51
N ASN A 132 25.29 2.79 -9.10
CA ASN A 132 24.76 3.19 -10.41
C ASN A 132 23.25 3.48 -10.33
N PRO A 133 22.84 4.58 -9.68
CA PRO A 133 21.43 4.89 -9.51
C PRO A 133 20.80 5.24 -10.86
N TRP A 134 19.52 4.91 -11.03
CA TRP A 134 18.80 5.27 -12.24
C TRP A 134 18.78 6.79 -12.43
N PHE A 135 18.81 7.28 -13.68
CA PHE A 135 19.09 8.69 -13.95
C PHE A 135 18.10 9.67 -13.31
N LEU A 136 16.82 9.31 -13.14
CA LEU A 136 15.87 10.16 -12.40
C LEU A 136 16.13 10.14 -10.90
N ASN A 137 16.65 9.06 -10.33
CA ASN A 137 17.00 9.00 -8.91
C ASN A 137 18.20 9.89 -8.58
N ARG A 138 19.05 10.18 -9.58
CA ARG A 138 20.18 11.11 -9.47
C ARG A 138 19.77 12.59 -9.29
N ILE A 139 18.54 12.97 -9.66
CA ILE A 139 18.02 14.35 -9.52
C ILE A 139 17.14 14.57 -8.28
N PHE A 140 16.74 13.50 -7.57
CA PHE A 140 15.98 13.58 -6.31
C PHE A 140 16.76 13.24 -5.01
N PRO A 141 18.11 13.26 -4.94
CA PRO A 141 18.85 12.75 -3.77
C PRO A 141 18.55 13.51 -2.47
N LEU A 142 18.11 14.77 -2.57
CA LEU A 142 17.94 15.68 -1.46
C LEU A 142 16.66 15.44 -0.63
N ARG A 143 15.77 14.52 -1.02
CA ARG A 143 14.45 14.39 -0.35
C ARG A 143 14.52 13.97 1.12
N PHE A 144 15.56 13.21 1.50
CA PHE A 144 15.65 12.56 2.82
C PHE A 144 16.80 13.07 3.68
N SER A 145 17.80 13.72 3.09
CA SER A 145 19.06 14.09 3.76
C SER A 145 18.91 15.12 4.89
N TYR A 146 17.80 15.85 4.95
CA TYR A 146 17.51 16.83 6.02
C TYR A 146 16.36 16.41 6.94
N ARG A 147 15.66 15.32 6.63
CA ARG A 147 14.48 14.90 7.39
C ARG A 147 14.92 14.18 8.65
N LYS A 148 14.36 14.61 9.78
CA LYS A 148 14.49 13.95 11.08
C LYS A 148 13.31 13.02 11.38
N GLU A 149 12.39 12.89 10.45
CA GLU A 149 11.21 12.06 10.57
C GLU A 149 11.22 11.04 9.44
N ILE A 150 11.18 9.76 9.79
CA ILE A 150 11.09 8.65 8.85
C ILE A 150 9.85 7.84 9.17
N THR A 151 8.95 7.72 8.20
CA THR A 151 7.75 6.90 8.30
C THR A 151 7.97 5.59 7.56
N ILE A 152 7.59 4.47 8.18
CA ILE A 152 7.60 3.14 7.58
C ILE A 152 6.18 2.60 7.66
N ALA A 153 5.60 2.23 6.51
CA ALA A 153 4.25 1.67 6.44
C ALA A 153 4.25 0.14 6.54
N ASP A 154 3.09 -0.44 6.82
CA ASP A 154 2.88 -1.88 7.03
C ASP A 154 3.06 -2.75 5.79
N ASP A 155 3.06 -2.16 4.60
CA ASP A 155 3.41 -2.80 3.34
C ASP A 155 4.93 -3.01 3.17
N CYS A 156 5.75 -2.46 4.07
CA CYS A 156 7.19 -2.67 4.11
C CYS A 156 7.52 -4.12 4.52
N LYS A 157 8.45 -4.74 3.78
CA LYS A 157 8.93 -6.08 4.10
C LYS A 157 9.66 -6.06 5.45
N ASN A 158 9.29 -7.01 6.31
CA ASN A 158 9.74 -7.12 7.70
C ASN A 158 9.20 -6.04 8.66
N PHE A 159 8.19 -5.27 8.27
CA PHE A 159 7.52 -4.31 9.17
C PHE A 159 7.12 -4.94 10.51
N GLY A 160 6.54 -6.16 10.47
CA GLY A 160 6.12 -6.90 11.67
C GLY A 160 7.25 -7.24 12.65
N GLN A 161 8.52 -7.11 12.27
CA GLN A 161 9.67 -7.36 13.15
C GLN A 161 10.10 -6.09 13.91
N ILE A 162 9.63 -4.90 13.50
CA ILE A 162 10.03 -3.62 14.10
C ILE A 162 9.76 -3.60 15.62
N PRO A 163 8.56 -3.95 16.13
CA PRO A 163 8.30 -3.88 17.58
C PRO A 163 9.27 -4.71 18.40
N ALA A 164 9.53 -5.95 17.99
CA ALA A 164 10.46 -6.85 18.67
C ALA A 164 11.91 -6.32 18.66
N MET A 165 12.31 -5.61 17.60
CA MET A 165 13.64 -5.01 17.52
C MET A 165 13.75 -3.74 18.35
N LEU A 166 12.67 -2.95 18.44
CA LEU A 166 12.60 -1.81 19.36
C LEU A 166 12.77 -2.27 20.81
N GLU A 167 12.00 -3.28 21.24
CA GLU A 167 12.10 -3.85 22.59
C GLU A 167 13.50 -4.39 22.90
N LYS A 168 14.19 -4.93 21.88
CA LYS A 168 15.54 -5.47 22.05
C LYS A 168 16.61 -4.40 22.25
N TYR A 169 16.51 -3.26 21.56
CA TYR A 169 17.60 -2.27 21.49
C TYR A 169 17.29 -0.94 22.19
N LEU A 170 16.03 -0.66 22.51
CA LEU A 170 15.60 0.54 23.25
C LEU A 170 15.06 0.15 24.63
N VAL A 171 15.22 1.05 25.59
CA VAL A 171 14.73 0.85 26.97
C VAL A 171 13.35 1.50 27.12
N HIS A 172 12.45 0.89 27.88
CA HIS A 172 11.10 1.39 28.16
C HIS A 172 10.21 1.54 26.90
N VAL A 173 10.25 0.53 26.03
CA VAL A 173 9.35 0.45 24.88
C VAL A 173 7.98 -0.05 25.34
N GLU A 174 6.92 0.65 24.95
CA GLU A 174 5.56 0.18 25.13
C GLU A 174 5.25 -0.94 24.12
N PRO A 175 4.69 -2.08 24.57
CA PRO A 175 4.39 -3.20 23.69
C PRO A 175 3.27 -2.85 22.72
N ILE A 176 3.37 -3.36 21.49
CA ILE A 176 2.36 -3.16 20.44
C ILE A 176 2.03 -4.49 19.80
N ASP A 177 0.74 -4.82 19.81
CA ASP A 177 0.22 -5.94 19.06
C ASP A 177 -0.21 -5.47 17.66
N LEU A 178 0.59 -5.81 16.66
CA LEU A 178 0.28 -5.53 15.26
C LEU A 178 -0.81 -6.44 14.69
N THR A 179 -1.16 -7.53 15.39
CA THR A 179 -2.20 -8.49 14.98
C THR A 179 -3.57 -8.15 15.57
N GLU A 180 -3.59 -7.29 16.59
CA GLU A 180 -4.81 -6.86 17.25
C GLU A 180 -5.59 -5.90 16.34
N ASP A 181 -6.76 -6.35 15.91
CA ASP A 181 -7.71 -5.52 15.18
C ASP A 181 -8.46 -4.64 16.19
N TYR A 182 -7.82 -3.55 16.63
CA TYR A 182 -8.35 -2.57 17.59
C TYR A 182 -9.70 -1.97 17.18
N LYS A 183 -10.08 -2.14 15.91
CA LYS A 183 -11.36 -1.70 15.34
C LYS A 183 -12.50 -2.65 15.72
N ARG A 184 -12.22 -3.87 16.17
CA ARG A 184 -13.22 -4.80 16.69
C ARG A 184 -13.59 -4.38 18.10
N GLY A 185 -14.85 -3.97 18.27
CA GLY A 185 -15.46 -3.80 19.58
C GLY A 185 -16.05 -5.13 20.05
N THR A 186 -17.36 -5.16 20.27
CA THR A 186 -18.05 -6.34 20.77
C THR A 186 -18.33 -7.35 19.65
N LEU A 187 -18.05 -8.63 19.88
CA LEU A 187 -18.48 -9.70 18.97
C LEU A 187 -20.01 -9.82 19.02
N LEU A 188 -20.69 -9.50 17.91
CA LEU A 188 -22.14 -9.58 17.79
C LEU A 188 -22.60 -11.00 17.47
N SER A 189 -21.86 -11.71 16.61
CA SER A 189 -22.15 -13.11 16.31
C SER A 189 -20.94 -13.82 15.74
N SER A 190 -20.86 -15.13 15.98
CA SER A 190 -19.85 -16.01 15.38
C SER A 190 -20.57 -17.23 14.82
N LYS A 191 -20.28 -17.56 13.56
CA LYS A 191 -20.80 -18.75 12.89
C LYS A 191 -19.63 -19.59 12.39
N THR A 192 -19.55 -20.81 12.89
CA THR A 192 -18.57 -21.79 12.43
C THR A 192 -19.24 -22.77 11.49
N ALA A 193 -18.77 -22.84 10.25
CA ALA A 193 -19.19 -23.84 9.27
C ALA A 193 -18.04 -24.81 9.02
N ILE A 194 -18.34 -26.10 9.08
CA ILE A 194 -17.39 -27.17 8.75
C ILE A 194 -17.83 -27.76 7.41
N LYS A 195 -16.97 -27.65 6.39
CA LYS A 195 -17.24 -28.23 5.07
C LYS A 195 -15.95 -28.79 4.48
N ASN A 196 -15.93 -30.09 4.18
CA ASN A 196 -14.80 -30.80 3.55
C ASN A 196 -13.45 -30.48 4.22
N ASP A 197 -13.31 -30.80 5.51
CA ASP A 197 -12.10 -30.55 6.34
C ASP A 197 -11.65 -29.09 6.47
N ARG A 198 -12.45 -28.12 6.01
CA ARG A 198 -12.21 -26.71 6.24
C ARG A 198 -13.19 -26.18 7.28
N ILE A 199 -12.62 -25.72 8.39
CA ILE A 199 -13.33 -24.97 9.42
C ILE A 199 -13.28 -23.51 9.00
N ARG A 200 -14.45 -22.90 8.75
CA ARG A 200 -14.55 -21.46 8.48
C ARG A 200 -15.38 -20.83 9.58
N THR A 201 -14.76 -19.91 10.30
CA THR A 201 -15.42 -19.10 11.34
C THR A 201 -15.66 -17.70 10.77
N GLU A 202 -16.92 -17.34 10.59
CA GLU A 202 -17.32 -15.98 10.24
C GLU A 202 -17.76 -15.25 11.51
N GLN A 203 -17.06 -14.16 11.83
CA GLN A 203 -17.36 -13.34 12.99
C GLN A 203 -17.88 -11.98 12.53
N HIS A 204 -19.00 -11.56 13.12
CA HIS A 204 -19.55 -10.24 12.95
C HIS A 204 -19.28 -9.41 14.20
N TRP A 205 -18.48 -8.37 14.06
CA TRP A 205 -18.05 -7.50 15.14
C TRP A 205 -18.76 -6.15 15.03
N GLN A 206 -19.17 -5.59 16.16
CA GLN A 206 -19.52 -4.18 16.25
C GLN A 206 -18.22 -3.36 16.18
N PRO A 207 -18.17 -2.25 15.42
CA PRO A 207 -16.99 -1.41 15.39
C PRO A 207 -16.73 -0.75 16.75
N ASN A 208 -15.47 -0.75 17.18
CA ASN A 208 -15.00 0.09 18.25
C ASN A 208 -14.75 1.49 17.69
N HIS A 209 -15.41 2.52 18.23
CA HIS A 209 -15.19 3.91 17.81
C HIS A 209 -14.22 4.66 18.74
N ASN A 210 -13.86 4.06 19.87
CA ASN A 210 -13.04 4.68 20.92
C ASN A 210 -11.63 4.05 21.01
N TYR A 211 -11.18 3.34 19.96
CA TYR A 211 -9.84 2.77 19.97
C TYR A 211 -8.78 3.85 19.79
N GLU A 212 -7.65 3.63 20.45
CA GLU A 212 -6.50 4.50 20.38
C GLU A 212 -5.79 4.27 19.04
N ARG A 213 -5.91 5.27 18.15
CA ARG A 213 -5.34 5.26 16.79
C ARG A 213 -3.85 5.61 16.75
N GLU A 214 -3.37 6.23 17.82
CA GLU A 214 -2.06 6.85 17.92
C GLU A 214 -1.41 6.40 19.22
N LYS A 215 -0.23 5.80 19.18
CA LYS A 215 0.49 5.34 20.37
C LYS A 215 1.93 5.81 20.35
N VAL A 216 2.46 6.14 21.53
CA VAL A 216 3.89 6.41 21.69
C VAL A 216 4.56 5.09 22.05
N ILE A 217 5.32 4.53 21.10
CA ILE A 217 6.03 3.26 21.32
C ILE A 217 7.25 3.50 22.22
N TYR A 218 7.95 4.60 21.97
CA TYR A 218 9.16 4.98 22.66
C TYR A 218 9.28 6.50 22.65
N ASP A 219 9.68 7.09 23.77
CA ASP A 219 10.11 8.48 23.81
C ASP A 219 11.24 8.65 24.83
N LYS A 220 12.34 9.24 24.38
CA LYS A 220 13.52 9.45 25.23
C LYS A 220 13.27 10.42 26.39
N TYR A 221 12.25 11.27 26.31
CA TYR A 221 11.97 12.34 27.25
C TYR A 221 10.62 12.20 27.99
N GLY A 222 9.92 11.06 27.84
CA GLY A 222 8.61 10.81 28.46
C GLY A 222 7.48 11.73 27.99
N ARG A 223 7.53 12.21 26.73
CA ARG A 223 6.52 13.10 26.13
C ARG A 223 5.31 12.34 25.62
N THR A 224 4.18 13.05 25.55
CA THR A 224 2.96 12.53 24.93
C THR A 224 2.98 12.67 23.40
N PHE A 225 2.13 11.92 22.73
CA PHE A 225 1.98 11.96 21.27
C PHE A 225 1.79 13.39 20.72
N GLN A 226 0.93 14.19 21.37
CA GLN A 226 0.65 15.57 20.96
C GLN A 226 1.87 16.48 21.07
N GLN A 227 2.70 16.30 22.12
CA GLN A 227 3.92 17.08 22.32
C GLN A 227 4.98 16.76 21.26
N ILE A 228 5.09 15.49 20.87
CA ILE A 228 6.03 15.04 19.83
C ILE A 228 5.61 15.62 18.47
N LYS A 229 4.32 15.53 18.12
CA LYS A 229 3.78 16.03 16.85
C LYS A 229 3.92 17.55 16.68
N GLN A 230 3.72 18.32 17.74
CA GLN A 230 3.87 19.78 17.70
C GLN A 230 5.32 20.22 17.44
N LYS A 231 6.31 19.45 17.91
CA LYS A 231 7.74 19.73 17.69
C LYS A 231 8.18 19.44 16.25
N GLY A 232 7.55 18.47 15.57
CA GLY A 232 7.87 18.11 14.18
C GLY A 232 7.42 19.12 13.12
N ASN A 233 6.54 20.06 13.47
CA ASN A 233 6.00 21.08 12.56
C ASN A 233 6.76 22.42 12.57
N VAL A 234 7.95 22.46 13.17
CA VAL A 234 8.85 23.64 13.21
C VAL A 234 10.16 23.31 12.49
#